data_AF-A2GDV5-F1
#
_entry.id   AF-A2GDV5-F1
#
_cell.length_a   1.000
_cell.length_b   1.000
_cell.length_c   1.000
_cell.angle_alpha   90.00
_cell.angle_beta   90.00
_cell.angle_gamma   90.00
#
_symmetry.space_group_name_H-M   'P 1'
#
loop_
_entity.id
_entity.type
_entity.pdbx_description
1 polymer ?
#
loop_
_entity_poly.entity_id
_entity_poly.type
_entity_poly.pdbx_seq_one_letter_code
_entity_poly.pdbx_strand_id
1 'polypeptide(L)'
;MSTTENTTTVIVHEDINEEYEWVQFNKQLRLIRSVKDDMYQMQSILTACYAPDTKHTDDWFKNQSTQELLSEAQRARLPSGSPKTHENRKNLPNGLRGWYVHRLLVNAVAMWASPRYAWYIYRLLDEIHRQEREEMEKKLHAKDEVIEAKDEVIEAKDKSIQKRIPRSVPKGKEKNYKYMIYTEEMENEEDKDMVMLHLVRRNNKSFYDLAKIYKSDRNWFYRENLPIS
;
A
#
# COMPACT_ATOMS: atom_id res chain seq x y z
N MET A 1 -16.37 34.43 20.37
CA MET A 1 -15.48 35.10 19.40
C MET A 1 -14.05 34.70 19.73
N SER A 2 -13.54 33.70 19.01
CA SER A 2 -12.21 33.13 19.23
C SER A 2 -11.17 34.06 18.58
N THR A 3 -10.20 34.55 19.36
CA THR A 3 -9.04 35.30 18.86
C THR A 3 -7.79 34.67 19.45
N THR A 4 -7.36 33.56 18.84
CA THR A 4 -6.16 32.82 19.25
C THR A 4 -5.43 32.25 18.04
N GLU A 5 -5.17 33.08 17.02
CA GLU A 5 -4.37 32.64 15.85
C GLU A 5 -3.14 33.50 15.52
N ASN A 6 -2.85 34.61 16.23
CA ASN A 6 -1.85 35.56 15.71
C ASN A 6 -0.52 35.68 16.48
N THR A 7 -0.25 34.90 17.53
CA THR A 7 1.01 35.08 18.29
C THR A 7 2.15 34.17 17.81
N THR A 8 1.84 33.03 17.20
CA THR A 8 2.86 32.08 16.72
C THR A 8 3.39 32.44 15.33
N THR A 9 2.56 33.05 14.47
CA THR A 9 2.93 33.48 13.11
C THR A 9 3.92 34.64 13.11
N VAL A 10 3.84 35.55 14.09
CA VAL A 10 4.74 36.72 14.24
C VAL A 10 6.18 36.34 14.54
N ILE A 11 6.42 35.13 15.10
CA ILE A 11 7.78 34.63 15.33
C ILE A 11 8.37 34.02 14.04
N VAL A 12 7.51 33.57 13.12
CA VAL A 12 7.92 32.87 11.90
C VAL A 12 8.09 33.83 10.73
N HIS A 13 7.29 34.89 10.63
CA HIS A 13 7.37 35.90 9.57
C HIS A 13 7.43 37.32 10.16
N GLU A 14 8.39 38.14 9.72
CA GLU A 14 8.50 39.56 10.07
C GLU A 14 8.73 40.39 8.81
N ASP A 15 7.78 41.27 8.47
CA ASP A 15 7.83 42.06 7.25
C ASP A 15 8.99 43.07 7.27
N ILE A 16 9.74 43.14 6.15
CA ILE A 16 10.75 44.18 5.92
C ILE A 16 10.14 45.29 5.06
N ASN A 17 9.40 44.91 4.02
CA ASN A 17 8.59 45.77 3.16
C ASN A 17 7.53 44.93 2.42
N GLU A 18 6.78 45.53 1.50
CA GLU A 18 5.70 44.85 0.74
C GLU A 18 6.18 43.63 -0.10
N GLU A 19 7.48 43.53 -0.40
CA GLU A 19 8.03 42.47 -1.26
C GLU A 19 8.94 41.48 -0.52
N TYR A 20 9.40 41.83 0.68
CA TYR A 20 10.43 41.09 1.43
C TYR A 20 10.07 40.95 2.90
N GLU A 21 10.35 39.76 3.43
CA GLU A 21 10.10 39.41 4.83
C GLU A 21 11.26 38.60 5.40
N TRP A 22 11.46 38.67 6.71
CA TRP A 22 12.23 37.71 7.48
C TRP A 22 11.39 36.48 7.76
N VAL A 23 11.94 35.30 7.47
CA VAL A 23 11.28 34.01 7.72
C VAL A 23 12.17 33.11 8.57
N GLN A 24 11.59 32.51 9.61
CA GLN A 24 12.21 31.43 10.37
C GLN A 24 12.09 30.12 9.57
N PHE A 25 13.07 29.84 8.72
CA PHE A 25 13.07 28.68 7.82
C PHE A 25 13.12 27.34 8.58
N ASN A 26 13.90 27.27 9.65
CA ASN A 26 13.93 26.16 10.60
C ASN A 26 14.44 26.65 11.95
N LYS A 27 14.70 25.76 12.91
CA LYS A 27 15.18 26.15 14.26
C LYS A 27 16.54 26.89 14.28
N GLN A 28 17.33 26.83 13.21
CA GLN A 28 18.67 27.40 13.13
C GLN A 28 18.78 28.58 12.15
N LEU A 29 17.91 28.66 11.14
CA LEU A 29 18.00 29.62 10.05
C LEU A 29 16.85 30.63 10.10
N ARG A 30 17.22 31.90 10.27
CA ARG A 30 16.34 33.05 10.06
C ARG A 30 16.83 33.81 8.83
N LEU A 31 16.01 33.89 7.79
CA LEU A 31 16.42 34.23 6.43
C LEU A 31 15.54 35.33 5.84
N ILE A 32 16.06 36.07 4.87
CA ILE A 32 15.26 37.01 4.08
C ILE A 32 14.64 36.27 2.90
N ARG A 33 13.32 36.38 2.75
CA ARG A 33 12.53 35.78 1.68
C ARG A 33 11.87 36.88 0.84
N SER A 34 11.83 36.66 -0.46
CA SER A 34 11.05 37.42 -1.42
C SER A 34 9.66 36.82 -1.53
N VAL A 35 8.63 37.59 -1.17
CA VAL A 35 7.24 37.12 -1.08
C VAL A 35 6.67 36.75 -2.45
N LYS A 36 7.05 37.50 -3.50
CA LYS A 36 6.50 37.35 -4.85
C LYS A 36 6.88 36.02 -5.53
N ASP A 37 8.08 35.53 -5.29
CA ASP A 37 8.64 34.39 -6.04
C ASP A 37 9.23 33.27 -5.15
N ASP A 38 9.02 33.36 -3.84
CA ASP A 38 9.44 32.35 -2.85
C ASP A 38 10.96 32.06 -2.86
N MET A 39 11.76 33.09 -3.14
CA MET A 39 13.22 33.00 -3.20
C MET A 39 13.87 33.53 -1.92
N TYR A 40 14.99 32.94 -1.52
CA TYR A 40 15.68 33.25 -0.27
C TYR A 40 17.04 33.89 -0.53
N GLN A 41 17.36 34.96 0.20
CA GLN A 41 18.61 35.68 0.03
C GLN A 41 19.78 34.86 0.59
N MET A 42 20.78 34.58 -0.25
CA MET A 42 21.96 33.79 0.16
C MET A 42 22.77 34.48 1.26
N GLN A 43 22.88 35.81 1.23
CA GLN A 43 23.63 36.54 2.26
C GLN A 43 23.04 36.30 3.65
N SER A 44 21.71 36.30 3.78
CA SER A 44 21.03 36.00 5.04
C SER A 44 21.32 34.56 5.52
N ILE A 45 21.48 33.60 4.60
CA ILE A 45 21.87 32.22 4.93
C ILE A 45 23.29 32.17 5.50
N LEU A 46 24.24 32.86 4.87
CA LEU A 46 25.63 32.90 5.33
C LEU A 46 25.73 33.54 6.72
N THR A 47 25.01 34.64 6.94
CA THR A 47 24.93 35.32 8.23
C THR A 47 24.31 34.41 9.31
N ALA A 48 23.19 33.75 9.01
CA ALA A 48 22.54 32.83 9.94
C ALA A 48 23.43 31.60 10.27
N CYS A 49 24.27 31.16 9.32
CA CYS A 49 25.20 30.06 9.50
C CYS A 49 26.51 30.44 10.20
N TYR A 50 26.71 31.72 10.55
CA TYR A 50 27.99 32.27 11.04
C TYR A 50 29.16 31.88 10.11
N ALA A 51 28.94 32.00 8.80
CA ALA A 51 29.96 31.70 7.81
C ALA A 51 31.16 32.65 7.94
N PRO A 52 32.39 32.18 7.67
CA PRO A 52 33.58 33.04 7.70
C PRO A 52 33.50 34.10 6.59
N ASP A 53 34.03 35.30 6.85
CA ASP A 53 34.01 36.43 5.92
C ASP A 53 34.70 36.17 4.57
N THR A 54 35.50 35.10 4.49
CA THR A 54 36.16 34.64 3.26
C THR A 54 35.22 33.95 2.27
N LYS A 55 34.03 33.53 2.71
CA LYS A 55 33.04 32.89 1.84
C LYS A 55 32.12 33.95 1.26
N HIS A 56 32.21 34.14 -0.06
CA HIS A 56 31.27 34.97 -0.79
C HIS A 56 30.24 34.12 -1.53
N THR A 57 29.04 34.68 -1.70
CA THR A 57 27.94 33.99 -2.40
C THR A 57 28.31 33.55 -3.81
N ASP A 58 29.17 34.31 -4.50
CA ASP A 58 29.65 33.97 -5.85
C ASP A 58 30.50 32.68 -5.86
N ASP A 59 31.21 32.38 -4.78
CA ASP A 59 32.11 31.22 -4.72
C ASP A 59 31.34 29.90 -4.68
N TRP A 60 30.12 29.93 -4.16
CA TRP A 60 29.23 28.76 -4.21
C TRP A 60 28.96 28.34 -5.66
N PHE A 61 28.63 29.29 -6.54
CA PHE A 61 28.30 29.05 -7.95
C PHE A 61 29.51 28.62 -8.80
N LYS A 62 30.74 28.93 -8.35
CA LYS A 62 31.98 28.51 -9.04
C LYS A 62 32.30 27.03 -8.81
N ASN A 63 31.75 26.40 -7.78
CA ASN A 63 32.05 25.01 -7.46
C ASN A 63 31.42 24.04 -8.46
N GLN A 64 32.22 23.10 -8.96
CA GLN A 64 31.78 22.07 -9.90
C GLN A 64 30.55 21.29 -9.39
N SER A 65 30.59 20.84 -8.13
CA SER A 65 29.48 20.11 -7.50
C SER A 65 28.19 20.93 -7.41
N THR A 66 28.31 22.26 -7.30
CA THR A 66 27.14 23.15 -7.28
C THR A 66 26.54 23.30 -8.67
N GLN A 67 27.37 23.36 -9.72
CA GLN A 67 26.88 23.40 -11.10
C GLN A 67 26.12 22.12 -11.48
N GLU A 68 26.62 20.96 -11.06
CA GLU A 68 25.94 19.68 -11.21
C GLU A 68 24.59 19.66 -10.48
N LEU A 69 24.56 20.11 -9.21
CA LEU A 69 23.33 20.24 -8.43
C LEU A 69 22.30 21.17 -9.12
N LEU A 70 22.74 22.31 -9.66
CA LEU A 70 21.86 23.26 -10.35
C LEU A 70 21.31 22.66 -11.66
N SER A 71 22.11 21.88 -12.38
CA SER A 71 21.70 21.16 -13.58
C SER A 71 20.61 20.12 -13.26
N GLU A 72 20.78 19.35 -12.20
CA GLU A 72 19.77 18.38 -11.75
C GLU A 72 18.48 19.07 -11.26
N ALA A 73 18.60 20.17 -10.53
CA ALA A 73 17.45 20.95 -10.09
C ALA A 73 16.63 21.51 -11.27
N GLN A 74 17.28 21.89 -12.37
CA GLN A 74 16.61 22.32 -13.59
C GLN A 74 15.93 21.15 -14.33
N ARG A 75 16.57 19.97 -14.38
CA ARG A 75 16.02 18.77 -15.01
C ARG A 75 14.77 18.25 -14.30
N ALA A 76 14.77 18.28 -12.97
CA ALA A 76 13.68 17.78 -12.14
C ALA A 76 12.36 18.57 -12.29
N ARG A 77 12.33 19.66 -13.09
CA ARG A 77 11.20 20.59 -13.27
C ARG A 77 10.58 20.96 -11.92
N LEU A 78 11.21 21.91 -11.22
CA LEU A 78 10.74 22.40 -9.92
C LEU A 78 9.20 22.58 -9.92
N PRO A 79 8.44 21.96 -8.98
CA PRO A 79 6.97 21.92 -9.00
C PRO A 79 6.25 23.27 -8.80
N SER A 80 6.96 24.39 -8.84
CA SER A 80 6.40 25.72 -8.57
C SER A 80 6.72 26.62 -9.76
N GLY A 81 5.78 27.51 -10.11
CA GLY A 81 5.86 28.45 -11.23
C GLY A 81 6.99 29.50 -11.16
N SER A 82 8.06 29.23 -10.40
CA SER A 82 9.33 29.95 -10.39
C SER A 82 10.28 29.33 -11.44
N PRO A 83 10.44 29.95 -12.62
CA PRO A 83 11.23 29.39 -13.72
C PRO A 83 12.75 29.37 -13.46
N LYS A 84 13.23 29.89 -12.32
CA LYS A 84 14.65 30.11 -12.03
C LYS A 84 15.05 29.47 -10.71
N THR A 85 16.21 28.80 -10.70
CA THR A 85 16.80 28.21 -9.48
C THR A 85 17.51 29.26 -8.61
N HIS A 86 18.00 30.33 -9.22
CA HIS A 86 18.73 31.40 -8.57
C HIS A 86 18.66 32.70 -9.40
N GLU A 87 18.85 33.85 -8.75
CA GLU A 87 18.84 35.17 -9.39
C GLU A 87 19.72 36.16 -8.63
N ASN A 88 20.52 36.97 -9.33
CA ASN A 88 21.29 38.05 -8.72
C ASN A 88 20.56 39.39 -8.86
N ARG A 89 20.02 39.91 -7.76
CA ARG A 89 19.29 41.17 -7.72
C ARG A 89 20.21 42.30 -7.29
N LYS A 90 20.86 42.96 -8.26
CA LYS A 90 21.82 44.05 -8.02
C LYS A 90 21.17 45.42 -7.80
N ASN A 91 19.95 45.63 -8.30
CA ASN A 91 19.26 46.93 -8.30
C ASN A 91 18.48 47.22 -6.99
N LEU A 92 18.63 46.38 -5.98
CA LEU A 92 17.95 46.52 -4.69
C LEU A 92 18.75 47.39 -3.69
N PRO A 93 18.11 47.93 -2.65
CA PRO A 93 18.79 48.68 -1.61
C PRO A 93 19.84 47.83 -0.88
N ASN A 94 20.81 48.51 -0.26
CA ASN A 94 21.86 47.86 0.50
C ASN A 94 21.25 47.05 1.66
N GLY A 95 21.60 45.77 1.77
CA GLY A 95 20.97 44.82 2.70
C GLY A 95 20.03 43.81 2.03
N LEU A 96 19.31 44.21 0.97
CA LEU A 96 18.41 43.32 0.21
C LEU A 96 19.01 42.86 -1.13
N ARG A 97 20.00 43.57 -1.67
CA ARG A 97 20.70 43.16 -2.90
C ARG A 97 21.53 41.88 -2.73
N GLY A 98 21.76 41.19 -3.84
CA GLY A 98 22.62 40.01 -3.92
C GLY A 98 21.92 38.80 -4.53
N TRP A 99 22.47 37.63 -4.27
CA TRP A 99 21.94 36.38 -4.79
C TRP A 99 20.75 35.86 -3.99
N TYR A 100 19.74 35.43 -4.72
CA TYR A 100 18.56 34.75 -4.23
C TYR A 100 18.52 33.34 -4.80
N VAL A 101 18.14 32.36 -3.97
CA VAL A 101 18.07 30.94 -4.33
C VAL A 101 16.70 30.36 -3.99
N HIS A 102 16.30 29.37 -4.77
CA HIS A 102 15.05 28.64 -4.55
C HIS A 102 15.06 27.92 -3.20
N ARG A 103 13.86 27.75 -2.58
CA ARG A 103 13.65 27.12 -1.27
C ARG A 103 14.41 25.80 -1.07
N LEU A 104 14.44 24.94 -2.09
CA LEU A 104 15.12 23.63 -2.02
C LEU A 104 16.66 23.73 -1.95
N LEU A 105 17.23 24.84 -2.42
CA LEU A 105 18.68 25.06 -2.41
C LEU A 105 19.17 25.71 -1.11
N VAL A 106 18.27 26.23 -0.26
CA VAL A 106 18.62 26.87 1.02
C VAL A 106 19.50 25.98 1.87
N ASN A 107 19.10 24.71 2.04
CA ASN A 107 19.89 23.74 2.81
C ASN A 107 21.24 23.47 2.15
N ALA A 108 21.31 23.35 0.82
CA ALA A 108 22.57 23.13 0.11
C ALA A 108 23.56 24.29 0.32
N VAL A 109 23.08 25.53 0.24
CA VAL A 109 23.89 26.73 0.51
C VAL A 109 24.33 26.77 1.97
N ALA A 110 23.43 26.47 2.91
CA ALA A 110 23.73 26.47 4.34
C ALA A 110 24.76 25.38 4.72
N MET A 111 24.68 24.19 4.12
CA MET A 111 25.66 23.12 4.30
C MET A 111 27.03 23.51 3.76
N TRP A 112 27.07 24.14 2.59
CA TRP A 112 28.32 24.69 2.04
C TRP A 112 28.88 25.80 2.94
N ALA A 113 28.04 26.68 3.47
CA ALA A 113 28.44 27.78 4.32
C ALA A 113 29.04 27.28 5.64
N SER A 114 28.39 26.31 6.30
CA SER A 114 28.80 25.78 7.60
C SER A 114 28.77 24.25 7.67
N PRO A 115 29.93 23.59 7.84
CA PRO A 115 29.98 22.14 8.09
C PRO A 115 29.21 21.70 9.34
N ARG A 116 29.08 22.59 10.34
CA ARG A 116 28.29 22.32 11.55
C ARG A 116 26.80 22.20 11.21
N TYR A 117 26.30 23.06 10.34
CA TYR A 117 24.93 22.97 9.84
C TYR A 117 24.73 21.72 8.98
N ALA A 118 25.72 21.35 8.16
CA ALA A 118 25.68 20.09 7.41
C ALA A 118 25.52 18.87 8.31
N TRP A 119 26.27 18.79 9.41
CA TRP A 119 26.11 17.71 10.38
C TRP A 119 24.72 17.68 11.01
N TYR A 120 24.13 18.84 11.32
CA TYR A 120 22.77 18.93 11.84
C TYR A 120 21.74 18.38 10.83
N ILE A 121 21.87 18.74 9.54
CA ILE A 121 21.01 18.22 8.48
C ILE A 121 21.15 16.70 8.32
N TYR A 122 22.38 16.17 8.37
CA TYR A 122 22.60 14.72 8.30
C TYR A 122 21.95 13.98 9.45
N ARG A 123 21.97 14.52 10.67
CA ARG A 123 21.27 13.94 11.82
C ARG A 123 19.75 13.94 11.62
N LEU A 124 19.18 15.05 11.15
CA LEU A 124 17.75 15.10 10.84
C LEU A 124 17.36 14.06 9.77
N LEU A 125 18.20 13.90 8.74
CA LEU A 125 17.96 12.93 7.69
C LEU A 125 18.08 11.48 8.20
N ASP A 126 19.05 11.18 9.09
CA ASP A 126 19.14 9.87 9.73
C ASP A 126 17.91 9.55 10.59
N GLU A 127 17.41 10.54 11.33
CA GLU A 127 16.20 10.40 12.14
C GLU A 127 14.96 10.08 11.28
N ILE A 128 14.78 10.77 10.15
CA ILE A 128 13.69 10.48 9.20
C ILE A 128 13.82 9.06 8.64
N HIS A 129 15.00 8.70 8.14
CA HIS A 129 15.20 7.35 7.58
C HIS A 129 15.05 6.25 8.64
N ARG A 130 15.37 6.54 9.91
CA ARG A 130 15.13 5.60 11.01
C ARG A 130 13.64 5.38 11.22
N GLN A 131 12.85 6.46 11.26
CA GLN A 131 11.39 6.36 11.38
C GLN A 131 10.77 5.57 10.21
N GLU A 132 11.22 5.82 8.98
CA GLU A 132 10.77 5.06 7.81
C GLU A 132 11.07 3.55 7.92
N ARG A 133 12.26 3.20 8.43
CA ARG A 133 12.62 1.79 8.68
C ARG A 133 11.73 1.14 9.74
N GLU A 134 11.51 1.83 10.87
CA GLU A 134 10.63 1.34 11.93
C GLU A 134 9.19 1.13 11.44
N GLU A 135 8.68 2.02 10.58
CA GLU A 135 7.36 1.85 9.97
C GLU A 135 7.30 0.65 9.01
N MET A 136 8.36 0.42 8.23
CA MET A 136 8.46 -0.74 7.35
C MET A 136 8.52 -2.04 8.14
N GLU A 137 9.29 -2.09 9.23
CA GLU A 137 9.38 -3.25 10.13
C GLU A 137 8.04 -3.55 10.79
N LYS A 138 7.31 -2.53 11.27
CA LYS A 138 5.95 -2.72 11.81
C LYS A 138 4.99 -3.31 10.77
N LYS A 139 5.06 -2.86 9.51
CA LYS A 139 4.24 -3.39 8.42
C LYS A 139 4.59 -4.84 8.07
N LEU A 140 5.87 -5.22 8.18
CA LEU A 140 6.30 -6.61 8.00
C LEU A 140 5.78 -7.48 9.13
N HIS A 141 6.00 -7.09 10.39
CA HIS A 141 5.50 -7.83 11.55
C HIS A 141 3.99 -8.05 11.49
N ALA A 142 3.21 -7.02 11.16
CA ALA A 142 1.77 -7.15 11.01
C ALA A 142 1.35 -8.10 9.86
N LYS A 143 2.16 -8.21 8.80
CA LYS A 143 1.92 -9.18 7.74
C LYS A 143 2.25 -10.60 8.19
N ASP A 144 3.34 -10.78 8.93
CA ASP A 144 3.75 -12.08 9.45
C ASP A 144 2.71 -12.63 10.45
N GLU A 145 2.19 -11.80 11.36
CA GLU A 145 1.07 -12.18 12.26
C GLU A 145 -0.17 -12.65 11.48
N VAL A 146 -0.52 -11.97 10.39
CA VAL A 146 -1.66 -12.35 9.54
C VAL A 146 -1.39 -13.65 8.79
N ILE A 147 -0.15 -13.93 8.41
CA ILE A 147 0.24 -15.19 7.77
C ILE A 147 0.11 -16.33 8.78
N GLU A 148 0.67 -16.18 9.99
CA GLU A 148 0.57 -17.18 11.06
C GLU A 148 -0.90 -17.50 11.39
N ALA A 149 -1.74 -16.48 11.57
CA ALA A 149 -3.17 -16.69 11.81
C ALA A 149 -3.90 -17.39 10.64
N LYS A 150 -3.48 -17.13 9.39
CA LYS A 150 -4.04 -17.81 8.22
C LYS A 150 -3.62 -19.27 8.17
N ASP A 151 -2.38 -19.58 8.52
CA ASP A 151 -1.87 -20.94 8.53
C ASP A 151 -2.61 -21.80 9.57
N GLU A 152 -2.88 -21.26 10.77
CA GLU A 152 -3.73 -21.93 11.77
C GLU A 152 -5.14 -22.24 11.24
N VAL A 153 -5.76 -21.28 10.54
CA VAL A 153 -7.08 -21.47 9.93
C VAL A 153 -7.05 -22.52 8.82
N ILE A 154 -5.98 -22.55 8.01
CA ILE A 154 -5.79 -23.55 6.96
C ILE A 154 -5.67 -24.94 7.60
N GLU A 155 -4.84 -25.11 8.63
CA GLU A 155 -4.72 -26.39 9.34
C GLU A 155 -6.05 -26.87 9.93
N ALA A 156 -6.81 -25.96 10.54
CA ALA A 156 -8.12 -26.28 11.09
C ALA A 156 -9.10 -26.74 10.00
N LYS A 157 -9.10 -26.06 8.84
CA LYS A 157 -9.91 -26.45 7.67
C LYS A 157 -9.48 -27.79 7.12
N ASP A 158 -8.18 -28.06 6.99
CA ASP A 158 -7.66 -29.33 6.50
C ASP A 158 -8.05 -30.50 7.41
N LYS A 159 -7.94 -30.34 8.74
CA LYS A 159 -8.45 -31.32 9.72
C LYS A 159 -9.95 -31.58 9.52
N SER A 160 -10.74 -30.54 9.20
CA SER A 160 -12.17 -30.67 8.94
C SER A 160 -12.48 -31.39 7.61
N ILE A 161 -11.67 -31.16 6.57
CA ILE A 161 -11.78 -31.81 5.27
C ILE A 161 -11.43 -33.29 5.42
N GLN A 162 -10.33 -33.62 6.10
CA GLN A 162 -9.93 -35.01 6.34
C GLN A 162 -11.03 -35.83 7.03
N LYS A 163 -11.76 -35.25 7.99
CA LYS A 163 -12.94 -35.88 8.64
C LYS A 163 -14.15 -36.07 7.69
N ARG A 164 -14.20 -35.38 6.56
CA ARG A 164 -15.28 -35.49 5.56
C ARG A 164 -14.94 -36.44 4.43
N ILE A 165 -13.66 -36.57 4.05
CA ILE A 165 -13.19 -37.42 2.94
C ILE A 165 -13.85 -38.82 2.92
N PRO A 166 -13.94 -39.58 4.03
CA PRO A 166 -14.52 -40.93 4.00
C PRO A 166 -16.02 -40.98 3.67
N ARG A 167 -16.75 -39.88 3.91
CA ARG A 167 -18.19 -39.76 3.62
C ARG A 167 -18.47 -39.10 2.28
N SER A 168 -17.42 -38.60 1.61
CA SER A 168 -17.54 -37.93 0.33
C SER A 168 -17.80 -38.93 -0.78
N VAL A 169 -18.65 -38.54 -1.71
CA VAL A 169 -18.91 -39.29 -2.93
C VAL A 169 -17.68 -39.18 -3.85
N PRO A 170 -17.08 -40.30 -4.30
CA PRO A 170 -15.99 -40.25 -5.27
C PRO A 170 -16.42 -39.60 -6.58
N LYS A 171 -15.54 -38.81 -7.17
CA LYS A 171 -15.78 -38.11 -8.45
C LYS A 171 -16.19 -39.09 -9.56
N GLY A 172 -17.28 -38.78 -10.27
CA GLY A 172 -17.84 -39.64 -11.33
C GLY A 172 -18.66 -40.82 -10.81
N LYS A 173 -18.90 -40.91 -9.50
CA LYS A 173 -19.83 -41.88 -8.88
C LYS A 173 -21.10 -41.22 -8.37
N GLU A 174 -21.33 -39.94 -8.66
CA GLU A 174 -22.45 -39.17 -8.12
C GLU A 174 -23.80 -39.76 -8.51
N LYS A 175 -23.89 -40.33 -9.72
CA LYS A 175 -25.12 -40.88 -10.31
C LYS A 175 -25.14 -42.42 -10.44
N ASN A 176 -24.40 -43.12 -9.59
CA ASN A 176 -24.20 -44.57 -9.72
C ASN A 176 -25.31 -45.45 -9.09
N TYR A 177 -26.54 -44.94 -8.99
CA TYR A 177 -27.67 -45.69 -8.46
C TYR A 177 -28.70 -45.97 -9.54
N LYS A 178 -29.39 -47.10 -9.37
CA LYS A 178 -30.51 -47.57 -10.17
C LYS A 178 -31.70 -47.81 -9.27
N TYR A 179 -32.88 -47.58 -9.81
CA TYR A 179 -34.16 -47.78 -9.15
C TYR A 179 -35.00 -48.69 -10.03
N MET A 180 -35.57 -49.72 -9.43
CA MET A 180 -36.43 -50.67 -10.10
C MET A 180 -37.63 -50.98 -9.22
N ILE A 181 -38.81 -51.02 -9.82
CA ILE A 181 -40.02 -51.58 -9.21
C ILE A 181 -40.38 -52.83 -10.02
N TYR A 182 -40.54 -53.96 -9.35
CA TYR A 182 -40.96 -55.20 -10.00
C TYR A 182 -42.15 -55.82 -9.28
N THR A 183 -42.94 -56.57 -10.04
CA THR A 183 -44.15 -57.24 -9.57
C THR A 183 -43.87 -58.68 -9.18
N GLU A 184 -44.51 -59.13 -8.11
CA GLU A 184 -44.57 -60.53 -7.69
C GLU A 184 -46.03 -60.93 -7.51
N GLU A 185 -46.44 -62.00 -8.18
CA GLU A 185 -47.78 -62.57 -8.08
C GLU A 185 -47.89 -63.35 -6.77
N MET A 186 -49.03 -63.21 -6.08
CA MET A 186 -49.27 -63.88 -4.80
C MET A 186 -49.60 -65.35 -5.04
N GLU A 187 -48.92 -66.26 -4.33
CA GLU A 187 -49.18 -67.72 -4.45
C GLU A 187 -50.46 -68.18 -3.74
N ASN A 188 -51.03 -67.36 -2.84
CA ASN A 188 -52.21 -67.70 -2.06
C ASN A 188 -53.50 -67.57 -2.89
N GLU A 189 -54.38 -68.57 -2.80
CA GLU A 189 -55.63 -68.59 -3.58
C GLU A 189 -56.61 -67.47 -3.24
N GLU A 190 -56.50 -66.89 -2.04
CA GLU A 190 -57.36 -65.81 -1.54
C GLU A 190 -56.94 -64.41 -2.06
N ASP A 191 -55.69 -64.26 -2.52
CA ASP A 191 -55.11 -62.97 -2.94
C ASP A 191 -54.79 -62.94 -4.46
N LYS A 192 -55.41 -63.82 -5.26
CA LYS A 192 -55.14 -63.97 -6.71
C LYS A 192 -55.29 -62.67 -7.52
N ASP A 193 -56.09 -61.72 -7.04
CA ASP A 193 -56.32 -60.42 -7.70
C ASP A 193 -55.34 -59.32 -7.21
N MET A 194 -54.43 -59.62 -6.27
CA MET A 194 -53.45 -58.67 -5.74
C MET A 194 -52.05 -58.95 -6.29
N VAL A 195 -51.29 -57.88 -6.55
CA VAL A 195 -49.91 -57.95 -7.01
C VAL A 195 -49.01 -57.20 -6.03
N MET A 196 -47.94 -57.85 -5.56
CA MET A 196 -46.96 -57.22 -4.68
C MET A 196 -45.95 -56.42 -5.50
N LEU A 197 -45.72 -55.16 -5.12
CA LEU A 197 -44.70 -54.31 -5.74
C LEU A 197 -43.47 -54.21 -4.86
N HIS A 198 -42.33 -54.65 -5.39
CA HIS A 198 -41.04 -54.52 -4.74
C HIS A 198 -40.30 -53.30 -5.26
N LEU A 199 -40.07 -52.33 -4.37
CA LEU A 199 -39.29 -51.14 -4.67
C LEU A 199 -37.83 -51.34 -4.25
N VAL A 200 -36.91 -51.25 -5.21
CA VAL A 200 -35.50 -51.47 -4.94
C VAL A 200 -34.64 -50.34 -5.51
N ARG A 201 -33.79 -49.76 -4.66
CA ARG A 201 -32.75 -48.80 -5.05
C ARG A 201 -31.38 -49.39 -4.72
N ARG A 202 -30.52 -49.58 -5.73
CA ARG A 202 -29.20 -50.22 -5.58
C ARG A 202 -28.12 -49.47 -6.34
N ASN A 203 -26.86 -49.67 -5.95
CA ASN A 203 -25.71 -49.18 -6.69
C ASN A 203 -25.57 -49.97 -8.00
N ASN A 204 -25.06 -49.35 -9.06
CA ASN A 204 -24.76 -50.00 -10.35
C ASN A 204 -23.98 -51.32 -10.18
N LYS A 205 -23.04 -51.38 -9.24
CA LYS A 205 -22.23 -52.59 -8.97
C LYS A 205 -23.01 -53.72 -8.30
N SER A 206 -24.03 -53.43 -7.50
CA SER A 206 -24.84 -54.44 -6.80
C SER A 206 -26.15 -54.75 -7.52
N PHE A 207 -26.40 -54.12 -8.67
CA PHE A 207 -27.62 -54.35 -9.44
C PHE A 207 -27.60 -55.69 -10.21
N TYR A 208 -26.46 -56.35 -10.34
CA TYR A 208 -26.36 -57.64 -11.05
C TYR A 208 -27.30 -58.71 -10.50
N ASP A 209 -27.57 -58.70 -9.19
CA ASP A 209 -28.49 -59.64 -8.53
C ASP A 209 -29.93 -59.53 -9.09
N LEU A 210 -30.31 -58.35 -9.57
CA LEU A 210 -31.62 -58.04 -10.13
C LEU A 210 -31.66 -58.14 -11.66
N ALA A 211 -30.54 -58.47 -12.31
CA ALA A 211 -30.46 -58.50 -13.78
C ALA A 211 -31.40 -59.52 -14.42
N LYS A 212 -31.73 -60.61 -13.70
CA LYS A 212 -32.69 -61.63 -14.15
C LYS A 212 -34.11 -61.05 -14.19
N ILE A 213 -34.51 -60.35 -13.13
CA ILE A 213 -35.84 -59.72 -13.01
C ILE A 213 -35.96 -58.55 -13.99
N TYR A 214 -34.90 -57.75 -14.13
CA TYR A 214 -34.85 -56.63 -15.07
C TYR A 214 -35.15 -57.04 -16.52
N LYS A 215 -34.73 -58.24 -16.93
CA LYS A 215 -34.96 -58.79 -18.29
C LYS A 215 -36.28 -59.56 -18.43
N SER A 216 -37.08 -59.64 -17.38
CA SER A 216 -38.36 -60.36 -17.36
C SER A 216 -39.54 -59.39 -17.41
N ASP A 217 -40.72 -59.92 -17.75
CA ASP A 217 -41.97 -59.15 -17.78
C ASP A 217 -42.44 -58.68 -16.40
N ARG A 218 -41.79 -59.15 -15.32
CA ARG A 218 -42.02 -58.68 -13.94
C ARG A 218 -41.46 -57.29 -13.68
N ASN A 219 -40.60 -56.76 -14.56
CA ASN A 219 -40.06 -55.42 -14.41
C ASN A 219 -41.12 -54.37 -14.78
N TRP A 220 -41.65 -53.69 -13.78
CA TRP A 220 -42.73 -52.72 -13.96
C TRP A 220 -42.21 -51.30 -14.21
N PHE A 221 -41.10 -50.91 -13.55
CA PHE A 221 -40.48 -49.60 -13.74
C PHE A 221 -38.98 -49.65 -13.51
N TYR A 222 -38.18 -49.01 -14.36
CA TYR A 222 -36.73 -48.92 -14.20
C TYR A 222 -36.20 -47.52 -14.54
N ARG A 223 -35.28 -47.02 -13.70
CA ARG A 223 -34.57 -45.76 -13.92
C ARG A 223 -33.11 -45.87 -13.49
N GLU A 224 -32.23 -45.36 -14.33
CA GLU A 224 -30.79 -45.31 -14.08
C GLU A 224 -30.26 -43.88 -13.98
N ASN A 225 -28.95 -43.77 -13.69
CA ASN A 225 -28.25 -42.50 -13.48
C ASN A 225 -28.81 -41.69 -12.30
N LEU A 226 -29.21 -42.38 -11.22
CA LEU A 226 -29.75 -41.74 -10.05
C LEU A 226 -28.65 -41.27 -9.09
N PRO A 227 -28.84 -40.09 -8.48
CA PRO A 227 -27.93 -39.56 -7.48
C PRO A 227 -27.82 -40.49 -6.26
N ILE A 228 -26.75 -40.35 -5.48
CA ILE A 228 -26.54 -41.05 -4.19
C ILE A 228 -27.57 -40.66 -3.12
N SER A 229 -28.18 -39.48 -3.24
CA SER A 229 -29.24 -38.98 -2.36
C SER A 229 -30.49 -38.68 -3.17
#